data_AF-A0A8S3YKG3-F1
#
_entry.id   AF-A0A8S3YKG3-F1
#
_cell.length_a   1.000
_cell.length_b   1.000
_cell.length_c   1.000
_cell.angle_alpha   90.00
_cell.angle_beta   90.00
_cell.angle_gamma   90.00
#
_symmetry.space_group_name_H-M   'P 1'
#
loop_
_entity.id
_entity.type
_entity.pdbx_description
1 polymer ?
#
loop_
_entity_poly.entity_id
_entity_poly.type
_entity_poly.pdbx_seq_one_letter_code
_entity_poly.pdbx_strand_id
1 'polypeptide(L)'
;MMGIYAPMFFEYRWPNIIKNDFSLHLHRFLASLTDTRWKLQNKTVLYVTKEGMKIPEAEAAKNKELVKRLEISVIHWARQIKDVLAIQDALEVAENSGPLDEIKFWRNRCADMSGITEQLEQEGVKHITRVLELAKSSYVAPFVKLSGQIKVGTQQAESNLKFMNLLEEPCMKLANAKVSEIPSMLPEILKLIRIIWVNSDFYNTREKLTAILKKLSNEIIRRCCAEIDLDKIFDGYVQSGRKTLLNCIDCCEQWKNIYEESAKLHHKFSSVPWVLDHDAIFAQVDAFIKRCWDMLEVCGAQSHFARQEEGNVGEMPQFAGHKWNEIIRDLNDIKTQFEKCHRLLRAHRKYALDVMQSFWHEAYRRFQAGIRDLEVMMQNAIITAFKTVTTVQGGVELLEVFVHLSSREVIYNILAKLTTELCRLFTEEMNAVKRDMASKDDYRSPSFPKYAGSAHFARMMKNRVQKTMNILERSYFLPKTGIKDDVRTQFKALMLAIDEYIQKTYAEWKALSIKVGLFLYTYYLLLLRLHWL
;
A
#
# COMPACT_ATOMS: atom_id res chain seq x y z
N MET A 1 15.91 30.42 -48.04
CA MET A 1 15.13 31.63 -48.39
C MET A 1 15.88 32.94 -48.17
N MET A 2 16.35 33.28 -46.95
CA MET A 2 17.06 34.55 -46.71
C MET A 2 18.39 34.74 -47.46
N GLY A 3 19.08 33.67 -47.84
CA GLY A 3 20.38 33.77 -48.52
C GLY A 3 20.33 33.77 -50.05
N ILE A 4 19.18 33.45 -50.67
CA ILE A 4 19.09 33.24 -52.14
C ILE A 4 17.93 34.05 -52.74
N TYR A 5 16.72 33.94 -52.17
CA TYR A 5 15.52 34.57 -52.76
C TYR A 5 15.23 35.98 -52.22
N ALA A 6 15.59 36.26 -50.97
CA ALA A 6 15.43 37.60 -50.40
C ALA A 6 16.32 38.66 -51.09
N PRO A 7 17.63 38.44 -51.31
CA PRO A 7 18.49 39.42 -51.99
C PRO A 7 18.03 39.70 -53.43
N MET A 8 17.66 38.67 -54.19
CA MET A 8 17.12 38.81 -55.55
C MET A 8 15.87 39.69 -55.61
N PHE A 9 15.01 39.67 -54.60
CA PHE A 9 13.81 40.50 -54.58
C PHE A 9 14.09 41.95 -54.14
N PHE A 10 15.05 42.16 -53.25
CA PHE A 10 15.43 43.49 -52.77
C PHE A 10 16.32 44.27 -53.77
N GLU A 11 17.04 43.58 -54.65
CA GLU A 11 17.93 44.15 -55.69
C GLU A 11 17.21 44.53 -57.00
N TYR A 12 16.10 43.89 -57.35
CA TYR A 12 15.33 44.25 -58.56
C TYR A 12 14.40 45.47 -58.33
N ARG A 13 14.18 46.29 -59.38
CA ARG A 13 13.29 47.47 -59.36
C ARG A 13 11.81 47.05 -59.46
N TRP A 14 11.22 46.72 -58.32
CA TRP A 14 9.78 46.53 -58.18
C TRP A 14 9.08 47.83 -57.75
N PRO A 15 7.80 48.04 -58.10
CA PRO A 15 7.00 49.10 -57.52
C PRO A 15 6.98 49.00 -55.98
N ASN A 16 7.11 50.15 -55.30
CA ASN A 16 7.22 50.20 -53.83
C ASN A 16 6.07 49.48 -53.11
N ILE A 17 4.87 49.47 -53.70
CA ILE A 17 3.69 48.80 -53.15
C ILE A 17 3.90 47.28 -53.09
N ILE A 18 4.35 46.68 -54.19
CA ILE A 18 4.60 45.23 -54.29
C ILE A 18 5.79 44.84 -53.40
N LYS A 19 6.83 45.68 -53.36
CA LYS A 19 8.00 45.46 -52.51
C LYS A 19 7.64 45.44 -51.03
N ASN A 20 6.83 46.39 -50.58
CA ASN A 20 6.39 46.47 -49.19
C ASN A 20 5.47 45.30 -48.82
N ASP A 21 4.50 44.94 -49.67
CA ASP A 21 3.54 43.87 -49.40
C ASP A 21 4.20 42.48 -49.38
N PHE A 22 5.10 42.21 -50.33
CA PHE A 22 5.87 40.97 -50.33
C PHE A 22 6.80 40.87 -49.10
N SER A 23 7.50 41.96 -48.76
CA SER A 23 8.39 41.98 -47.58
C SER A 23 7.63 41.71 -46.29
N LEU A 24 6.42 42.25 -46.16
CA LEU A 24 5.51 41.98 -45.05
C LEU A 24 5.20 40.48 -44.90
N HIS A 25 4.74 39.84 -45.98
CA HIS A 25 4.41 38.41 -45.99
C HIS A 25 5.64 37.54 -45.75
N LEU A 26 6.79 37.92 -46.31
CA LEU A 26 8.05 37.23 -46.11
C LEU A 26 8.47 37.26 -44.64
N HIS A 27 8.39 38.41 -43.96
CA HIS A 27 8.73 38.51 -42.54
C HIS A 27 7.80 37.69 -41.66
N ARG A 28 6.48 37.69 -41.93
CA ARG A 28 5.53 36.83 -41.21
C ARG A 28 5.83 35.35 -41.39
N PHE A 29 6.12 34.94 -42.62
CA PHE A 29 6.48 33.55 -42.92
C PHE A 29 7.78 33.15 -42.22
N LEU A 30 8.83 33.97 -42.30
CA LEU A 30 10.12 33.69 -41.67
C LEU A 30 10.02 33.67 -40.13
N ALA A 31 9.21 34.54 -39.53
CA ALA A 31 8.92 34.51 -38.11
C ALA A 31 8.24 33.18 -37.71
N SER A 32 7.17 32.79 -38.43
CA SER A 32 6.46 31.53 -38.17
C SER A 32 7.32 30.27 -38.41
N LEU A 33 8.20 30.29 -39.41
CA LEU A 33 9.14 29.21 -39.67
C LEU A 33 10.19 29.08 -38.56
N THR A 34 10.70 30.22 -38.09
CA THR A 34 11.65 30.31 -36.97
C THR A 34 10.98 29.74 -35.70
N ASP A 35 9.77 30.19 -35.38
CA ASP A 35 8.96 29.65 -34.28
C ASP A 35 8.85 28.13 -34.35
N THR A 36 8.39 27.61 -35.49
CA THR A 36 8.12 26.18 -35.64
C THR A 36 9.40 25.36 -35.50
N ARG A 37 10.50 25.83 -36.10
CA ARG A 37 11.80 25.13 -36.02
C ARG A 37 12.35 25.07 -34.61
N TRP A 38 12.29 26.17 -33.86
CA TRP A 38 12.92 26.26 -32.54
C TRP A 38 12.02 25.75 -31.41
N LYS A 39 10.70 25.85 -31.56
CA LYS A 39 9.74 25.17 -30.67
C LYS A 39 9.96 23.65 -30.63
N LEU A 40 10.31 23.03 -31.76
CA LEU A 40 10.67 21.61 -31.81
C LEU A 40 11.92 21.26 -30.96
N GLN A 41 12.75 22.25 -30.63
CA GLN A 41 13.93 22.08 -29.79
C GLN A 41 13.73 22.64 -28.36
N ASN A 42 12.50 22.98 -27.97
CA ASN A 42 12.19 23.66 -26.71
C ASN A 42 12.99 24.97 -26.51
N LYS A 43 13.19 25.73 -27.59
CA LYS A 43 13.87 27.03 -27.55
C LYS A 43 13.01 28.11 -28.19
N THR A 44 13.08 29.30 -27.63
CA THR A 44 12.43 30.50 -28.15
C THR A 44 13.47 31.38 -28.83
N VAL A 45 13.31 31.58 -30.13
CA VAL A 45 14.21 32.43 -30.93
C VAL A 45 13.43 33.58 -31.56
N LEU A 46 13.87 34.79 -31.28
CA LEU A 46 13.32 36.03 -31.82
C LEU A 46 13.80 36.21 -33.26
N TYR A 47 12.87 36.25 -34.21
CA TYR A 47 13.22 36.50 -35.60
C TYR A 47 13.60 37.98 -35.80
N VAL A 48 14.87 38.25 -36.11
CA VAL A 48 15.36 39.61 -36.38
C VAL A 48 15.39 39.89 -37.88
N THR A 49 14.69 40.95 -38.31
CA THR A 49 14.69 41.38 -39.71
C THR A 49 16.03 42.01 -40.08
N LYS A 50 16.62 41.59 -41.20
CA LYS A 50 17.83 42.23 -41.75
C LYS A 50 17.54 43.53 -42.51
N GLU A 51 16.28 43.85 -42.74
CA GLU A 51 15.85 45.06 -43.44
C GLU A 51 16.10 46.30 -42.56
N GLY A 52 16.63 47.38 -43.14
CA GLY A 52 16.91 48.62 -42.42
C GLY A 52 18.14 48.62 -41.50
N MET A 53 18.81 47.47 -41.32
CA MET A 53 19.98 47.30 -40.43
C MET A 53 21.23 48.08 -40.84
N LYS A 54 21.34 48.47 -42.11
CA LYS A 54 22.47 49.27 -42.64
C LYS A 54 22.13 50.76 -42.73
N ILE A 55 20.89 51.14 -42.44
CA ILE A 55 20.40 52.52 -42.55
C ILE A 55 20.56 53.16 -41.16
N PRO A 56 21.06 54.40 -41.06
CA PRO A 56 21.13 55.11 -39.79
C PRO A 56 19.75 55.29 -39.15
N GLU A 57 19.70 55.26 -37.82
CA GLU A 57 18.43 55.19 -37.06
C GLU A 57 17.46 56.33 -37.37
N ALA A 58 18.01 57.54 -37.51
CA ALA A 58 17.24 58.74 -37.81
C ALA A 58 16.63 58.75 -39.22
N GLU A 59 17.24 58.03 -40.17
CA GLU A 59 16.73 57.91 -41.54
C GLU A 59 15.70 56.78 -41.62
N ALA A 60 15.98 55.64 -40.99
CA ALA A 60 15.05 54.52 -40.88
C ALA A 60 13.72 54.93 -40.20
N ALA A 61 13.79 55.76 -39.15
CA ALA A 61 12.62 56.24 -38.41
C ALA A 61 11.68 57.14 -39.24
N LYS A 62 12.19 57.80 -40.29
CA LYS A 62 11.38 58.65 -41.19
C LYS A 62 10.60 57.83 -42.22
N ASN A 63 11.01 56.59 -42.48
CA ASN A 63 10.34 55.71 -43.44
C ASN A 63 9.14 54.99 -42.79
N LYS A 64 7.94 55.56 -42.98
CA LYS A 64 6.69 55.03 -42.41
C LYS A 64 6.41 53.56 -42.75
N GLU A 65 6.76 53.11 -43.95
CA GLU A 65 6.50 51.74 -44.39
C GLU A 65 7.49 50.73 -43.77
N LEU A 66 8.75 51.14 -43.61
CA LEU A 66 9.73 50.36 -42.86
C LEU A 66 9.34 50.26 -41.38
N VAL A 67 8.96 51.38 -40.75
CA VAL A 67 8.50 51.43 -39.36
C VAL A 67 7.36 50.44 -39.12
N LYS A 68 6.32 50.42 -39.97
CA LYS A 68 5.21 49.44 -39.84
C LYS A 68 5.67 47.98 -39.85
N ARG A 69 6.68 47.62 -40.68
CA ARG A 69 7.21 46.25 -40.72
C ARG A 69 8.04 45.91 -39.50
N LEU A 70 8.81 46.87 -38.98
CA LEU A 70 9.54 46.74 -37.73
C LEU A 70 8.59 46.58 -36.54
N GLU A 71 7.48 47.32 -36.50
CA GLU A 71 6.42 47.18 -35.48
C GLU A 71 5.86 45.77 -35.44
N ILE A 72 5.60 45.15 -36.60
CA ILE A 72 5.11 43.76 -36.68
C ILE A 72 6.10 42.78 -36.08
N SER A 73 7.39 43.01 -36.28
CA SER A 73 8.45 42.17 -35.70
C SER A 73 8.46 42.29 -34.18
N VAL A 74 8.37 43.52 -33.64
CA VAL A 74 8.29 43.77 -32.19
C VAL A 74 7.01 43.21 -31.57
N ILE A 75 5.86 43.34 -32.23
CA ILE A 75 4.60 42.74 -31.78
C ILE A 75 4.73 41.21 -31.69
N HIS A 76 5.38 40.60 -32.68
CA HIS A 76 5.63 39.16 -32.67
C HIS A 76 6.54 38.74 -31.52
N TRP A 77 7.65 39.45 -31.30
CA TRP A 77 8.55 39.20 -30.16
C TRP A 77 7.84 39.35 -28.82
N ALA A 78 7.04 40.41 -28.66
CA ALA A 78 6.25 40.65 -27.45
C ALA A 78 5.29 39.48 -27.16
N ARG A 79 4.65 38.92 -28.20
CA ARG A 79 3.81 37.72 -28.05
C ARG A 79 4.63 36.51 -27.62
N GLN A 80 5.75 36.23 -28.28
CA GLN A 80 6.62 35.09 -27.91
C GLN A 80 7.11 35.19 -26.45
N ILE A 81 7.56 36.38 -26.04
CA ILE A 81 8.01 36.62 -24.67
C ILE A 81 6.88 36.42 -23.67
N LYS A 82 5.67 36.91 -23.99
CA LYS A 82 4.49 36.71 -23.13
C LYS A 82 4.15 35.23 -22.98
N ASP A 83 4.22 34.45 -24.06
CA ASP A 83 3.99 33.00 -24.02
C ASP A 83 5.01 32.31 -23.10
N VAL A 84 6.30 32.68 -23.19
CA VAL A 84 7.36 32.12 -22.33
C VAL A 84 7.18 32.51 -20.86
N LEU A 85 6.70 33.72 -20.58
CA LEU A 85 6.40 34.15 -19.21
C LEU A 85 5.18 33.41 -18.64
N ALA A 86 4.18 33.09 -19.45
CA ALA A 86 2.98 32.37 -19.04
C ALA A 86 3.21 30.88 -18.70
N ILE A 87 4.28 30.26 -19.21
CA ILE A 87 4.64 28.86 -18.88
C ILE A 87 4.89 28.66 -17.37
N GLN A 88 5.21 29.72 -16.64
CA GLN A 88 5.48 29.70 -15.21
C GLN A 88 4.31 29.18 -14.37
N ASP A 89 3.07 29.39 -14.82
CA ASP A 89 1.85 29.03 -14.08
C ASP A 89 1.36 27.60 -14.38
N ALA A 90 1.87 26.95 -15.44
CA ALA A 90 1.28 25.70 -15.96
C ALA A 90 1.78 24.41 -15.28
N LEU A 91 2.86 24.46 -14.50
CA LEU A 91 3.54 23.26 -13.95
C LEU A 91 3.19 22.89 -12.51
N GLU A 92 2.40 23.73 -11.83
CA GLU A 92 1.69 23.31 -10.62
C GLU A 92 0.68 22.18 -10.91
N VAL A 93 0.37 21.91 -12.20
CA VAL A 93 -0.71 21.02 -12.64
C VAL A 93 -0.27 19.56 -12.91
N ALA A 94 1.03 19.27 -13.02
CA ALA A 94 1.49 17.90 -13.33
C ALA A 94 1.48 16.99 -12.08
N GLU A 95 0.30 16.49 -11.71
CA GLU A 95 0.04 15.75 -10.46
C GLU A 95 0.90 14.50 -10.22
N ASN A 96 1.46 13.89 -11.28
CA ASN A 96 2.28 12.66 -11.21
C ASN A 96 3.78 12.89 -11.47
N SER A 97 4.22 14.14 -11.56
CA SER A 97 5.64 14.46 -11.79
C SER A 97 6.49 14.17 -10.54
N GLY A 98 7.75 13.80 -10.76
CA GLY A 98 8.74 13.57 -9.71
C GLY A 98 9.67 14.77 -9.52
N PRO A 99 10.56 14.75 -8.51
CA PRO A 99 11.48 15.86 -8.23
C PRO A 99 12.48 16.09 -9.38
N LEU A 100 12.90 15.03 -10.08
CA LEU A 100 13.78 15.17 -11.26
C LEU A 100 13.12 15.91 -12.42
N ASP A 101 11.79 15.81 -12.57
CA ASP A 101 11.04 16.54 -13.59
C ASP A 101 11.01 18.05 -13.28
N GLU A 102 10.93 18.42 -12.00
CA GLU A 102 11.05 19.81 -11.53
C GLU A 102 12.43 20.37 -11.84
N ILE A 103 13.50 19.62 -11.57
CA ILE A 103 14.89 20.04 -11.87
C ILE A 103 15.05 20.24 -13.38
N LYS A 104 14.57 19.30 -14.19
CA LYS A 104 14.60 19.40 -15.66
C LYS A 104 13.81 20.61 -16.15
N PHE A 105 12.68 20.93 -15.53
CA PHE A 105 11.92 22.13 -15.87
C PHE A 105 12.73 23.40 -15.61
N TRP A 106 13.28 23.58 -14.41
CA TRP A 106 14.07 24.78 -14.08
C TRP A 106 15.32 24.89 -14.98
N ARG A 107 15.93 23.77 -15.35
CA ARG A 107 17.04 23.73 -16.30
C ARG A 107 16.64 24.22 -17.69
N ASN A 108 15.55 23.71 -18.24
CA ASN A 108 15.04 24.13 -19.54
C ASN A 108 14.61 25.60 -19.53
N ARG A 109 13.94 26.03 -18.45
CA ARG A 109 13.46 27.40 -18.30
C ARG A 109 14.60 28.40 -18.15
N CYS A 110 15.62 28.07 -17.37
CA CYS A 110 16.85 28.86 -17.29
C CYS A 110 17.51 28.99 -18.66
N ALA A 111 17.69 27.88 -19.38
CA ALA A 111 18.31 27.89 -20.71
C ALA A 111 17.52 28.74 -21.72
N ASP A 112 16.19 28.65 -21.73
CA ASP A 112 15.35 29.43 -22.64
C ASP A 112 15.37 30.92 -22.29
N MET A 113 15.20 31.29 -21.02
CA MET A 113 15.18 32.71 -20.61
C MET A 113 16.55 33.39 -20.72
N SER A 114 17.64 32.71 -20.37
CA SER A 114 19.00 33.21 -20.59
C SER A 114 19.26 33.38 -22.10
N GLY A 115 18.79 32.43 -22.93
CA GLY A 115 18.87 32.51 -24.39
C GLY A 115 18.08 33.68 -24.99
N ILE A 116 16.88 33.98 -24.49
CA ILE A 116 16.12 35.17 -24.90
C ILE A 116 16.83 36.44 -24.42
N THR A 117 17.38 36.44 -23.20
CA THR A 117 18.11 37.59 -22.65
C THR A 117 19.30 37.96 -23.53
N GLU A 118 20.08 36.97 -23.99
CA GLU A 118 21.19 37.18 -24.94
C GLU A 118 20.68 37.72 -26.29
N GLN A 119 19.57 37.19 -26.79
CA GLN A 119 18.97 37.66 -28.04
C GLN A 119 18.49 39.12 -27.96
N LEU A 120 17.92 39.55 -26.83
CA LEU A 120 17.51 40.93 -26.59
C LEU A 120 18.69 41.91 -26.58
N GLU A 121 19.89 41.43 -26.27
CA GLU A 121 21.11 42.23 -26.29
C GLU A 121 21.79 42.33 -27.66
N GLN A 122 21.31 41.58 -28.66
CA GLN A 122 21.85 41.63 -30.02
C GLN A 122 21.62 43.01 -30.65
N GLU A 123 22.63 43.50 -31.39
CA GLU A 123 22.56 44.81 -32.06
C GLU A 123 21.34 44.95 -32.98
N GLY A 124 20.88 43.87 -33.62
CA GLY A 124 19.68 43.93 -34.46
C GLY A 124 18.39 44.22 -33.69
N VAL A 125 18.23 43.68 -32.49
CA VAL A 125 17.08 43.97 -31.64
C VAL A 125 17.18 45.39 -31.10
N LYS A 126 18.37 45.83 -30.68
CA LYS A 126 18.62 47.19 -30.18
C LYS A 126 18.39 48.25 -31.27
N HIS A 127 18.91 48.03 -32.47
CA HIS A 127 18.72 48.88 -33.66
C HIS A 127 17.24 49.10 -33.95
N ILE A 128 16.48 48.01 -34.09
CA ILE A 128 15.04 48.07 -34.36
C ILE A 128 14.30 48.81 -33.24
N THR A 129 14.68 48.59 -31.98
CA THR A 129 14.09 49.28 -30.83
C THR A 129 14.36 50.79 -30.90
N ARG A 130 15.61 51.22 -31.13
CA ARG A 130 15.99 52.64 -31.27
C ARG A 130 15.27 53.33 -32.43
N VAL A 131 15.15 52.67 -33.57
CA VAL A 131 14.41 53.18 -34.73
C VAL A 131 12.94 53.44 -34.39
N LEU A 132 12.30 52.49 -33.70
CA LEU A 132 10.89 52.60 -33.31
C LEU A 132 10.67 53.64 -32.19
N GLU A 133 11.66 53.85 -31.31
CA GLU A 133 11.65 54.94 -30.32
C GLU A 133 11.69 56.31 -31.00
N LEU A 134 12.60 56.50 -31.96
CA LEU A 134 12.69 57.73 -32.75
C LEU A 134 11.42 57.99 -33.57
N ALA A 135 10.78 56.92 -34.06
CA ALA A 135 9.50 56.97 -34.75
C ALA A 135 8.29 57.17 -33.81
N LYS A 136 8.49 57.20 -32.49
CA LYS A 136 7.44 57.31 -31.45
C LYS A 136 6.38 56.20 -31.53
N SER A 137 6.79 54.96 -31.81
CA SER A 137 5.89 53.82 -31.87
C SER A 137 5.31 53.45 -30.50
N SER A 138 4.01 53.15 -30.45
CA SER A 138 3.32 52.74 -29.23
C SER A 138 3.69 51.32 -28.75
N TYR A 139 4.30 50.50 -29.59
CA TYR A 139 4.63 49.11 -29.30
C TYR A 139 5.96 48.91 -28.55
N VAL A 140 6.82 49.93 -28.51
CA VAL A 140 8.13 49.84 -27.84
C VAL A 140 7.98 49.71 -26.33
N ALA A 141 7.19 50.56 -25.69
CA ALA A 141 7.08 50.56 -24.23
C ALA A 141 6.59 49.21 -23.66
N PRO A 142 5.55 48.56 -24.21
CA PRO A 142 5.17 47.21 -23.80
C PRO A 142 6.27 46.17 -24.01
N PHE A 143 7.00 46.24 -25.13
CA PHE A 143 8.10 45.31 -25.42
C PHE A 143 9.28 45.49 -24.45
N VAL A 144 9.70 46.72 -24.16
CA VAL A 144 10.77 47.00 -23.20
C VAL A 144 10.38 46.52 -21.80
N LYS A 145 9.11 46.68 -21.41
CA LYS A 145 8.58 46.12 -20.15
C LYS A 145 8.70 44.60 -20.10
N LEU A 146 8.27 43.90 -21.16
CA LEU A 146 8.37 42.43 -21.27
C LEU A 146 9.84 41.96 -21.26
N SER A 147 10.73 42.67 -21.94
CA SER A 147 12.18 42.42 -21.94
C SER A 147 12.78 42.57 -20.53
N GLY A 148 12.35 43.57 -19.76
CA GLY A 148 12.70 43.72 -18.36
C GLY A 148 12.22 42.56 -17.49
N GLN A 149 10.99 42.08 -17.71
CA GLN A 149 10.44 40.91 -17.02
C GLN A 149 11.22 39.63 -17.31
N ILE A 150 11.68 39.44 -18.56
CA ILE A 150 12.56 38.31 -18.92
C ILE A 150 13.88 38.38 -18.14
N LYS A 151 14.53 39.55 -18.05
CA LYS A 151 15.79 39.68 -17.29
C LYS A 151 15.62 39.30 -15.81
N VAL A 152 14.53 39.76 -15.18
CA VAL A 152 14.19 39.39 -13.79
C VAL A 152 13.88 37.89 -13.69
N GLY A 153 13.11 37.35 -14.63
CA GLY A 153 12.79 35.93 -14.71
C GLY A 153 14.03 35.04 -14.87
N THR A 154 15.02 35.46 -15.66
CA THR A 154 16.30 34.79 -15.83
C THR A 154 17.04 34.68 -14.50
N GLN A 155 17.19 35.78 -13.76
CA GLN A 155 17.82 35.79 -12.43
C GLN A 155 17.09 34.86 -11.45
N GLN A 156 15.76 34.87 -11.47
CA GLN A 156 14.95 33.97 -10.67
C GLN A 156 15.20 32.50 -11.03
N ALA A 157 15.20 32.16 -12.32
CA ALA A 157 15.40 30.79 -12.78
C ALA A 157 16.82 30.28 -12.49
N GLU A 158 17.84 31.13 -12.65
CA GLU A 158 19.24 30.80 -12.30
C GLU A 158 19.39 30.52 -10.80
N SER A 159 18.81 31.36 -9.94
CA SER A 159 18.82 31.15 -8.49
C SER A 159 18.08 29.86 -8.10
N ASN A 160 16.87 29.64 -8.62
CA ASN A 160 16.11 28.40 -8.36
C ASN A 160 16.87 27.16 -8.84
N LEU A 161 17.45 27.20 -10.04
CA LEU A 161 18.20 26.08 -10.61
C LEU A 161 19.43 25.73 -9.75
N LYS A 162 20.13 26.72 -9.21
CA LYS A 162 21.25 26.49 -8.27
C LYS A 162 20.83 25.64 -7.07
N PHE A 163 19.67 25.95 -6.48
CA PHE A 163 19.13 25.19 -5.35
C PHE A 163 18.57 23.82 -5.77
N MET A 164 17.88 23.75 -6.91
CA MET A 164 17.35 22.49 -7.45
C MET A 164 18.46 21.48 -7.79
N ASN A 165 19.61 21.94 -8.28
CA ASN A 165 20.76 21.07 -8.55
C ASN A 165 21.31 20.40 -7.27
N LEU A 166 21.08 20.95 -6.07
CA LEU A 166 21.45 20.29 -4.81
C LEU A 166 20.68 18.98 -4.60
N LEU A 167 19.45 18.90 -5.11
CA LEU A 167 18.58 17.74 -5.00
C LEU A 167 18.82 16.70 -6.10
N GLU A 168 19.55 17.03 -7.16
CA GLU A 168 19.67 16.18 -8.35
C GLU A 168 20.28 14.82 -8.04
N GLU A 169 21.45 14.79 -7.42
CA GLU A 169 22.13 13.53 -7.10
C GLU A 169 21.34 12.69 -6.07
N PRO A 170 20.85 13.22 -4.93
CA PRO A 170 20.02 12.47 -4.00
C PRO A 170 18.73 11.92 -4.63
N CYS A 171 18.05 12.72 -5.46
CA CYS A 171 16.83 12.27 -6.14
C CYS A 171 17.12 11.24 -7.24
N MET A 172 18.27 11.30 -7.93
CA MET A 172 18.71 10.26 -8.86
C MET A 172 18.99 8.94 -8.13
N LYS A 173 19.62 8.99 -6.95
CA LYS A 173 19.81 7.80 -6.11
C LYS A 173 18.45 7.22 -5.70
N LEU A 174 17.52 8.08 -5.25
CA LEU A 174 16.17 7.66 -4.84
C LEU A 174 15.41 6.98 -5.98
N ALA A 175 15.47 7.54 -7.19
CA ALA A 175 14.78 7.00 -8.38
C ALA A 175 15.24 5.57 -8.75
N ASN A 176 16.41 5.16 -8.29
CA ASN A 176 16.99 3.82 -8.53
C ASN A 176 17.02 2.93 -7.27
N ALA A 177 16.66 3.46 -6.10
CA ALA A 177 16.75 2.75 -4.82
C ALA A 177 15.66 1.68 -4.66
N LYS A 178 15.94 0.62 -3.90
CA LYS A 178 14.91 -0.35 -3.48
C LYS A 178 14.04 0.25 -2.39
N VAL A 179 12.80 -0.22 -2.23
CA VAL A 179 11.86 0.32 -1.23
C VAL A 179 12.45 0.28 0.19
N SER A 180 13.20 -0.77 0.54
CA SER A 180 13.86 -0.89 1.85
C SER A 180 14.96 0.15 2.12
N GLU A 181 15.56 0.73 1.07
CA GLU A 181 16.67 1.67 1.19
C GLU A 181 16.17 3.12 1.29
N ILE A 182 14.99 3.40 0.71
CA ILE A 182 14.38 4.73 0.61
C ILE A 182 14.38 5.46 1.97
N PRO A 183 13.88 4.89 3.08
CA PRO A 183 13.78 5.62 4.35
C PRO A 183 15.11 6.19 4.84
N SER A 184 16.23 5.51 4.60
CA SER A 184 17.54 5.99 5.04
C SER A 184 18.06 7.19 4.24
N MET A 185 17.51 7.42 3.04
CA MET A 185 17.91 8.50 2.13
C MET A 185 17.08 9.78 2.33
N LEU A 186 15.83 9.65 2.79
CA LEU A 186 14.90 10.77 2.99
C LEU A 186 15.42 11.87 3.93
N PRO A 187 16.13 11.57 5.04
CA PRO A 187 16.69 12.61 5.90
C PRO A 187 17.67 13.53 5.19
N GLU A 188 18.47 13.01 4.26
CA GLU A 188 19.41 13.84 3.47
C GLU A 188 18.64 14.77 2.54
N ILE A 189 17.65 14.25 1.81
CA ILE A 189 16.80 15.03 0.91
C ILE A 189 16.05 16.13 1.67
N LEU A 190 15.45 15.81 2.83
CA LEU A 190 14.76 16.80 3.66
C LEU A 190 15.68 17.89 4.20
N LYS A 191 16.92 17.55 4.59
CA LYS A 191 17.91 18.54 4.99
C LYS A 191 18.21 19.52 3.86
N LEU A 192 18.34 19.04 2.63
CA LEU A 192 18.56 19.88 1.46
C LEU A 192 17.33 20.75 1.18
N ILE A 193 16.12 20.19 1.21
CA ILE A 193 14.87 20.97 1.08
C ILE A 193 14.79 22.06 2.16
N ARG A 194 15.20 21.77 3.39
CA ARG A 194 15.30 22.76 4.47
C ARG A 194 16.32 23.86 4.19
N ILE A 195 17.48 23.53 3.60
CA ILE A 195 18.46 24.54 3.18
C ILE A 195 17.84 25.45 2.13
N ILE A 196 17.10 24.90 1.16
CA ILE A 196 16.40 25.68 0.13
C ILE A 196 15.35 26.60 0.77
N TRP A 197 14.55 26.10 1.72
CA TRP A 197 13.53 26.88 2.42
C TRP A 197 14.10 28.13 3.11
N VAL A 198 15.25 28.00 3.78
CA VAL A 198 15.84 29.09 4.58
C VAL A 198 16.68 30.04 3.73
N ASN A 199 17.33 29.57 2.67
CA ASN A 199 18.36 30.33 1.96
C ASN A 199 17.97 30.75 0.53
N SER A 200 16.88 30.23 -0.02
CA SER A 200 16.47 30.61 -1.37
C SER A 200 15.77 31.96 -1.40
N ASP A 201 16.17 32.83 -2.33
CA ASP A 201 15.53 34.14 -2.51
C ASP A 201 14.17 34.04 -3.23
N PHE A 202 13.97 32.97 -4.03
CA PHE A 202 12.83 32.85 -4.93
C PHE A 202 12.10 31.51 -4.86
N TYR A 203 12.69 30.48 -4.26
CA TYR A 203 12.12 29.14 -4.05
C TYR A 203 11.87 28.86 -2.55
N ASN A 204 11.37 29.86 -1.83
CA ASN A 204 11.10 29.80 -0.39
C ASN A 204 9.63 30.12 -0.08
N THR A 205 8.71 29.78 -0.99
CA THR A 205 7.26 29.95 -0.75
C THR A 205 6.62 28.64 -0.34
N ARG A 206 5.56 28.71 0.47
CA ARG A 206 4.84 27.54 1.00
C ARG A 206 4.39 26.62 -0.15
N GLU A 207 3.90 27.20 -1.22
CA GLU A 207 3.34 26.51 -2.38
C GLU A 207 4.42 25.69 -3.10
N LYS A 208 5.59 26.30 -3.36
CA LYS A 208 6.72 25.64 -4.03
C LYS A 208 7.31 24.51 -3.18
N LEU A 209 7.45 24.73 -1.88
CA LEU A 209 7.96 23.70 -0.96
C LEU A 209 6.98 22.55 -0.80
N THR A 210 5.69 22.85 -0.71
CA THR A 210 4.63 21.82 -0.70
C THR A 210 4.64 21.03 -2.00
N ALA A 211 4.80 21.70 -3.16
CA ALA A 211 4.85 21.05 -4.46
C ALA A 211 6.05 20.09 -4.60
N ILE A 212 7.27 20.49 -4.22
CA ILE A 212 8.43 19.59 -4.32
C ILE A 212 8.32 18.39 -3.38
N LEU A 213 7.74 18.56 -2.18
CA LEU A 213 7.48 17.46 -1.25
C LEU A 213 6.38 16.50 -1.75
N LYS A 214 5.36 17.04 -2.42
CA LYS A 214 4.37 16.22 -3.15
C LYS A 214 5.04 15.42 -4.25
N LYS A 215 5.93 16.04 -5.05
CA LYS A 215 6.70 15.33 -6.08
C LYS A 215 7.64 14.27 -5.51
N LEU A 216 8.26 14.52 -4.37
CA LEU A 216 9.03 13.52 -3.64
C LEU A 216 8.15 12.33 -3.22
N SER A 217 6.96 12.61 -2.69
CA SER A 217 5.97 11.59 -2.33
C SER A 217 5.54 10.75 -3.55
N ASN A 218 5.35 11.40 -4.70
CA ASN A 218 5.04 10.71 -5.96
C ASN A 218 6.18 9.76 -6.39
N GLU A 219 7.44 10.16 -6.22
CA GLU A 219 8.58 9.30 -6.53
C GLU A 219 8.62 8.07 -5.60
N ILE A 220 8.37 8.26 -4.29
CA ILE A 220 8.29 7.13 -3.34
C ILE A 220 7.20 6.15 -3.76
N ILE A 221 5.99 6.65 -4.08
CA ILE A 221 4.88 5.82 -4.58
C ILE A 221 5.29 5.09 -5.86
N ARG A 222 5.96 5.78 -6.80
CA ARG A 222 6.44 5.19 -8.06
C ARG A 222 7.42 4.05 -7.82
N ARG A 223 8.35 4.17 -6.85
CA ARG A 223 9.26 3.09 -6.45
C ARG A 223 8.51 1.91 -5.83
N CYS A 224 7.55 2.16 -4.95
CA CYS A 224 6.69 1.12 -4.37
C CYS A 224 5.89 0.37 -5.45
N CYS A 225 5.25 1.10 -6.37
CA CYS A 225 4.51 0.51 -7.49
C CYS A 225 5.39 -0.32 -8.42
N ALA A 226 6.67 0.05 -8.60
CA ALA A 226 7.61 -0.71 -9.41
C ALA A 226 8.03 -2.04 -8.76
N GLU A 227 7.95 -2.15 -7.43
CA GLU A 227 8.28 -3.37 -6.69
C GLU A 227 7.08 -4.32 -6.54
N ILE A 228 5.84 -3.79 -6.62
CA ILE A 228 4.61 -4.57 -6.52
C ILE A 228 4.25 -5.21 -7.87
N ASP A 229 4.30 -6.53 -7.93
CA ASP A 229 3.81 -7.32 -9.06
C ASP A 229 2.35 -7.72 -8.85
N LEU A 230 1.44 -6.95 -9.46
CA LEU A 230 0.00 -7.20 -9.35
C LEU A 230 -0.41 -8.52 -9.99
N ASP A 231 0.18 -8.91 -11.12
CA ASP A 231 -0.20 -10.17 -11.78
C ASP A 231 0.15 -11.36 -10.87
N LYS A 232 1.34 -11.38 -10.26
CA LYS A 232 1.69 -12.39 -9.24
C LYS A 232 0.73 -12.40 -8.06
N ILE A 233 0.36 -11.24 -7.52
CA ILE A 233 -0.60 -11.17 -6.41
C ILE A 233 -1.93 -11.83 -6.80
N PHE A 234 -2.46 -11.52 -7.98
CA PHE A 234 -3.70 -12.12 -8.49
C PHE A 234 -3.52 -13.56 -9.00
N ASP A 235 -2.30 -14.06 -9.15
CA ASP A 235 -1.99 -15.45 -9.52
C ASP A 235 -1.75 -16.36 -8.30
N GLY A 236 -2.00 -15.86 -7.08
CA GLY A 236 -1.91 -16.66 -5.85
C GLY A 236 -0.55 -16.62 -5.16
N TYR A 237 0.36 -15.70 -5.53
CA TYR A 237 1.61 -15.45 -4.81
C TYR A 237 1.38 -14.62 -3.53
N VAL A 238 0.67 -15.22 -2.58
CA VAL A 238 0.12 -14.55 -1.41
C VAL A 238 1.19 -14.08 -0.43
N GLN A 239 2.15 -14.91 -0.01
CA GLN A 239 3.10 -14.55 1.04
C GLN A 239 4.14 -13.55 0.53
N SER A 240 4.69 -13.81 -0.65
CA SER A 240 5.59 -12.88 -1.33
C SER A 240 4.91 -11.55 -1.61
N GLY A 241 3.68 -11.56 -2.14
CA GLY A 241 2.87 -10.36 -2.34
C GLY A 241 2.59 -9.58 -1.06
N ARG A 242 2.20 -10.27 0.02
CA ARG A 242 1.97 -9.64 1.35
C ARG A 242 3.23 -8.97 1.89
N LYS A 243 4.38 -9.65 1.80
CA LYS A 243 5.66 -9.10 2.26
C LYS A 243 5.99 -7.81 1.51
N THR A 244 5.89 -7.82 0.18
CA THR A 244 6.16 -6.63 -0.64
C THR A 244 5.20 -5.48 -0.31
N LEU A 245 3.90 -5.75 -0.17
CA LEU A 245 2.90 -4.74 0.19
C LEU A 245 3.18 -4.12 1.57
N LEU A 246 3.51 -4.94 2.57
CA LEU A 246 3.85 -4.47 3.92
C LEU A 246 5.12 -3.62 3.92
N ASN A 247 6.16 -4.01 3.17
CA ASN A 247 7.36 -3.19 3.02
C ASN A 247 7.06 -1.83 2.38
N CYS A 248 6.16 -1.78 1.40
CA CYS A 248 5.74 -0.53 0.76
C CYS A 248 4.96 0.37 1.72
N ILE A 249 4.04 -0.21 2.51
CA ILE A 249 3.30 0.52 3.55
C ILE A 249 4.27 1.11 4.57
N ASP A 250 5.16 0.27 5.11
CA ASP A 250 6.16 0.69 6.10
C ASP A 250 7.08 1.79 5.55
N CYS A 251 7.53 1.70 4.30
CA CYS A 251 8.30 2.77 3.65
C CYS A 251 7.53 4.10 3.60
N CYS A 252 6.24 4.07 3.25
CA CYS A 252 5.40 5.26 3.19
C CYS A 252 5.11 5.84 4.60
N GLU A 253 4.91 4.99 5.60
CA GLU A 253 4.73 5.42 7.00
C GLU A 253 6.03 6.01 7.57
N GLN A 254 7.18 5.40 7.29
CA GLN A 254 8.49 5.95 7.64
C GLN A 254 8.74 7.31 7.00
N TRP A 255 8.35 7.51 5.73
CA TRP A 255 8.43 8.82 5.09
C TRP A 255 7.67 9.89 5.88
N LYS A 256 6.43 9.62 6.28
CA LYS A 256 5.62 10.54 7.10
C LYS A 256 6.28 10.84 8.43
N ASN A 257 6.78 9.82 9.13
CA ASN A 257 7.45 9.96 10.42
C ASN A 257 8.73 10.81 10.31
N ILE A 258 9.58 10.52 9.31
CA ILE A 258 10.83 11.27 9.07
C ILE A 258 10.55 12.73 8.73
N TYR A 259 9.49 13.01 7.96
CA TYR A 259 9.06 14.38 7.69
C TYR A 259 8.61 15.09 8.97
N GLU A 260 7.75 14.45 9.78
CA GLU A 260 7.28 15.04 11.04
C GLU A 260 8.43 15.35 12.00
N GLU A 261 9.39 14.43 12.15
CA GLU A 261 10.58 14.63 12.96
C GLU A 261 11.42 15.80 12.43
N SER A 262 11.62 15.87 11.11
CA SER A 262 12.35 16.97 10.47
C SER A 262 11.66 18.31 10.67
N ALA A 263 10.32 18.36 10.58
CA ALA A 263 9.53 19.55 10.84
C ALA A 263 9.59 19.97 12.32
N LYS A 264 9.52 19.03 13.27
CA LYS A 264 9.68 19.28 14.71
C LYS A 264 11.08 19.85 15.01
N LEU A 265 12.12 19.27 14.43
CA LEU A 265 13.50 19.76 14.55
C LEU A 265 13.67 21.15 13.94
N HIS A 266 13.02 21.44 12.81
CA HIS A 266 13.06 22.76 12.20
C HIS A 266 12.51 23.84 13.13
N HIS A 267 11.31 23.62 13.69
CA HIS A 267 10.68 24.56 14.62
C HIS A 267 11.52 24.80 15.88
N LYS A 268 12.28 23.79 16.34
CA LYS A 268 13.13 23.91 17.54
C LYS A 268 14.39 24.73 17.29
N PHE A 269 14.97 24.67 16.09
CA PHE A 269 16.31 25.19 15.81
C PHE A 269 16.36 26.28 14.73
N SER A 270 15.21 26.71 14.19
CA SER A 270 15.14 27.77 13.18
C SER A 270 14.16 28.85 13.59
N SER A 271 14.48 30.10 13.25
CA SER A 271 13.57 31.24 13.36
C SER A 271 12.53 31.30 12.24
N VAL A 272 12.75 30.57 11.14
CA VAL A 272 11.81 30.50 10.02
C VAL A 272 10.75 29.44 10.35
N PRO A 273 9.45 29.75 10.26
CA PRO A 273 8.40 28.76 10.54
C PRO A 273 8.31 27.71 9.43
N TRP A 274 8.08 26.44 9.80
CA TRP A 274 7.83 25.34 8.84
C TRP A 274 6.33 25.06 8.77
N VAL A 275 5.60 25.95 8.11
CA VAL A 275 4.12 25.84 7.99
C VAL A 275 3.78 25.49 6.56
N LEU A 276 3.80 24.20 6.26
CA LEU A 276 3.46 23.64 4.96
C LEU A 276 2.10 22.94 5.00
N ASP A 277 1.50 22.72 3.83
CA ASP A 277 0.24 21.98 3.73
C ASP A 277 0.50 20.47 3.84
N HIS A 278 0.32 19.94 5.06
CA HIS A 278 0.51 18.53 5.35
C HIS A 278 -0.42 17.63 4.53
N ASP A 279 -1.69 18.03 4.40
CA ASP A 279 -2.69 17.23 3.69
C ASP A 279 -2.37 17.18 2.20
N ALA A 280 -1.93 18.29 1.60
CA ALA A 280 -1.52 18.31 0.20
C ALA A 280 -0.27 17.45 -0.09
N ILE A 281 0.65 17.31 0.86
CA ILE A 281 1.86 16.47 0.71
C ILE A 281 1.49 14.99 0.78
N PHE A 282 0.65 14.59 1.74
CA PHE A 282 0.45 13.18 2.08
C PHE A 282 -0.86 12.57 1.59
N ALA A 283 -1.82 13.34 1.06
CA ALA A 283 -3.10 12.79 0.59
C ALA A 283 -2.94 11.61 -0.39
N GLN A 284 -2.00 11.71 -1.33
CA GLN A 284 -1.72 10.61 -2.27
C GLN A 284 -1.03 9.42 -1.60
N VAL A 285 -0.13 9.68 -0.63
CA VAL A 285 0.55 8.63 0.14
C VAL A 285 -0.46 7.85 0.97
N ASP A 286 -1.36 8.53 1.68
CA ASP A 286 -2.39 7.92 2.50
C ASP A 286 -3.38 7.11 1.67
N ALA A 287 -3.75 7.62 0.50
CA ALA A 287 -4.61 6.88 -0.41
C ALA A 287 -3.89 5.67 -1.02
N PHE A 288 -2.59 5.76 -1.35
CA PHE A 288 -1.78 4.62 -1.77
C PHE A 288 -1.65 3.56 -0.67
N ILE A 289 -1.39 3.95 0.58
CA ILE A 289 -1.37 3.03 1.74
C ILE A 289 -2.71 2.27 1.83
N LYS A 290 -3.84 2.97 1.68
CA LYS A 290 -5.16 2.33 1.65
C LYS A 290 -5.29 1.31 0.51
N ARG A 291 -4.79 1.62 -0.70
CA ARG A 291 -4.76 0.66 -1.82
C ARG A 291 -3.92 -0.58 -1.48
N CYS A 292 -2.78 -0.41 -0.82
CA CYS A 292 -1.97 -1.54 -0.38
C CYS A 292 -2.69 -2.41 0.65
N TRP A 293 -3.45 -1.81 1.58
CA TRP A 293 -4.32 -2.56 2.50
C TRP A 293 -5.45 -3.30 1.77
N ASP A 294 -6.07 -2.68 0.76
CA ASP A 294 -7.06 -3.35 -0.09
C ASP A 294 -6.45 -4.59 -0.76
N MET A 295 -5.21 -4.49 -1.26
CA MET A 295 -4.50 -5.61 -1.87
C MET A 295 -4.07 -6.69 -0.85
N LEU A 296 -3.72 -6.30 0.39
CA LEU A 296 -3.45 -7.25 1.47
C LEU A 296 -4.69 -8.07 1.83
N GLU A 297 -5.86 -7.46 1.78
CA GLU A 297 -7.14 -8.13 1.97
C GLU A 297 -7.44 -9.11 0.83
N VAL A 298 -7.14 -8.74 -0.43
CA VAL A 298 -7.21 -9.68 -1.57
C VAL A 298 -6.29 -10.88 -1.36
N CYS A 299 -5.05 -10.67 -0.91
CA CYS A 299 -4.13 -11.74 -0.54
C CYS A 299 -4.69 -12.64 0.56
N GLY A 300 -5.25 -12.06 1.62
CA GLY A 300 -5.88 -12.81 2.71
C GLY A 300 -7.08 -13.64 2.24
N ALA A 301 -7.94 -13.06 1.41
CA ALA A 301 -9.09 -13.75 0.85
C ALA A 301 -8.69 -14.92 -0.08
N GLN A 302 -7.62 -14.78 -0.87
CA GLN A 302 -7.09 -15.87 -1.69
C GLN A 302 -6.61 -17.05 -0.84
N SER A 303 -5.91 -16.78 0.27
CA SER A 303 -5.49 -17.82 1.21
C SER A 303 -6.69 -18.48 1.88
N HIS A 304 -7.66 -17.70 2.38
CA HIS A 304 -8.80 -18.22 3.14
C HIS A 304 -9.83 -19.00 2.29
N PHE A 305 -10.16 -18.52 1.09
CA PHE A 305 -11.27 -19.08 0.30
C PHE A 305 -10.84 -19.91 -0.90
N ALA A 306 -9.63 -19.67 -1.44
CA ALA A 306 -9.08 -20.45 -2.54
C ALA A 306 -7.92 -21.36 -2.13
N ARG A 307 -7.43 -21.27 -0.88
CA ARG A 307 -6.26 -22.01 -0.38
C ARG A 307 -5.03 -21.80 -1.25
N GLN A 308 -4.88 -20.61 -1.80
CA GLN A 308 -3.74 -20.26 -2.65
C GLN A 308 -2.50 -19.98 -1.81
N GLU A 309 -1.42 -20.67 -2.11
CA GLU A 309 -0.10 -20.48 -1.50
C GLU A 309 0.99 -20.51 -2.58
N GLU A 310 1.66 -19.37 -2.80
CA GLU A 310 2.74 -19.21 -3.79
C GLU A 310 2.42 -19.78 -5.19
N GLY A 311 1.19 -19.54 -5.66
CA GLY A 311 0.70 -19.97 -6.97
C GLY A 311 0.17 -21.41 -7.03
N ASN A 312 0.20 -22.14 -5.92
CA ASN A 312 -0.38 -23.48 -5.81
C ASN A 312 -1.68 -23.46 -5.01
N VAL A 313 -2.58 -24.38 -5.35
CA VAL A 313 -3.80 -24.63 -4.58
C VAL A 313 -3.48 -25.69 -3.53
N GLY A 314 -3.59 -25.32 -2.25
CA GLY A 314 -3.45 -26.24 -1.12
C GLY A 314 -4.48 -27.38 -1.18
N GLU A 315 -4.08 -28.53 -0.63
CA GLU A 315 -4.91 -29.73 -0.63
C GLU A 315 -6.22 -29.52 0.12
N MET A 316 -7.27 -30.20 -0.34
CA MET A 316 -8.55 -30.18 0.35
C MET A 316 -8.39 -30.99 1.66
N PRO A 317 -8.70 -30.40 2.82
CA PRO A 317 -8.61 -31.13 4.09
C PRO A 317 -9.44 -32.40 4.02
N GLN A 318 -8.94 -33.50 4.57
CA GLN A 318 -9.67 -34.77 4.63
C GLN A 318 -10.42 -34.84 5.96
N PHE A 319 -11.71 -35.16 5.94
CA PHE A 319 -12.50 -35.30 7.16
C PHE A 319 -13.12 -36.68 7.24
N ALA A 320 -13.25 -37.19 8.46
CA ALA A 320 -13.93 -38.44 8.73
C ALA A 320 -15.43 -38.21 8.94
N GLY A 321 -16.30 -38.95 8.23
CA GLY A 321 -17.75 -38.95 8.49
C GLY A 321 -18.64 -39.13 7.26
N HIS A 322 -19.91 -39.44 7.48
CA HIS A 322 -20.90 -39.72 6.43
C HIS A 322 -21.38 -38.47 5.68
N LYS A 323 -21.26 -37.27 6.26
CA LYS A 323 -21.57 -35.99 5.58
C LYS A 323 -20.36 -35.30 4.95
N TRP A 324 -19.24 -36.00 4.86
CA TRP A 324 -18.00 -35.43 4.32
C TRP A 324 -18.17 -34.90 2.90
N ASN A 325 -18.87 -35.65 2.03
CA ASN A 325 -19.13 -35.24 0.66
C ASN A 325 -19.93 -33.93 0.55
N GLU A 326 -20.82 -33.66 1.52
CA GLU A 326 -21.60 -32.42 1.57
C GLU A 326 -20.69 -31.23 1.91
N ILE A 327 -19.80 -31.38 2.91
CA ILE A 327 -18.86 -30.34 3.33
C ILE A 327 -17.84 -30.04 2.22
N ILE A 328 -17.32 -31.06 1.54
CA ILE A 328 -16.47 -30.87 0.34
C ILE A 328 -17.19 -30.01 -0.69
N ARG A 329 -18.47 -30.34 -0.97
CA ARG A 329 -19.26 -29.63 -1.97
C ARG A 329 -19.43 -28.17 -1.56
N ASP A 330 -19.79 -27.91 -0.31
CA ASP A 330 -19.93 -26.54 0.22
C ASP A 330 -18.60 -25.77 0.11
N LEU A 331 -17.46 -26.39 0.44
CA LEU A 331 -16.14 -25.77 0.29
C LEU A 331 -15.74 -25.51 -1.17
N ASN A 332 -16.17 -26.36 -2.10
CA ASN A 332 -15.96 -26.16 -3.54
C ASN A 332 -16.87 -25.07 -4.12
N ASP A 333 -18.10 -24.97 -3.62
CA ASP A 333 -19.04 -23.91 -4.00
C ASP A 333 -18.51 -22.55 -3.52
N ILE A 334 -18.00 -22.47 -2.28
CA ILE A 334 -17.30 -21.30 -1.75
C ILE A 334 -16.12 -20.92 -2.64
N LYS A 335 -15.27 -21.88 -3.00
CA LYS A 335 -14.12 -21.64 -3.89
C LYS A 335 -14.55 -21.10 -5.25
N THR A 336 -15.56 -21.71 -5.88
CA THR A 336 -16.07 -21.33 -7.19
C THR A 336 -16.64 -19.90 -7.17
N GLN A 337 -17.39 -19.57 -6.12
CA GLN A 337 -17.94 -18.23 -5.94
C GLN A 337 -16.85 -17.19 -5.67
N PHE A 338 -15.81 -17.54 -4.90
CA PHE A 338 -14.63 -16.70 -4.73
C PHE A 338 -13.91 -16.44 -6.06
N GLU A 339 -13.65 -17.47 -6.86
CA GLU A 339 -13.00 -17.33 -8.17
C GLU A 339 -13.79 -16.42 -9.13
N LYS A 340 -15.12 -16.40 -9.02
CA LYS A 340 -15.97 -15.46 -9.76
C LYS A 340 -15.73 -14.01 -9.31
N CYS A 341 -15.80 -13.74 -8.00
CA CYS A 341 -15.52 -12.41 -7.45
C CYS A 341 -14.10 -11.94 -7.78
N HIS A 342 -13.13 -12.83 -7.64
CA HIS A 342 -11.72 -12.59 -7.90
C HIS A 342 -11.44 -12.26 -9.38
N ARG A 343 -12.05 -12.99 -10.34
CA ARG A 343 -11.92 -12.67 -11.78
C ARG A 343 -12.47 -11.30 -12.14
N LEU A 344 -13.61 -10.91 -11.56
CA LEU A 344 -14.20 -9.58 -11.78
C LEU A 344 -13.29 -8.47 -11.25
N LEU A 345 -12.66 -8.69 -10.09
CA LEU A 345 -11.68 -7.76 -9.53
C LEU A 345 -10.41 -7.68 -10.39
N ARG A 346 -9.89 -8.82 -10.85
CA ARG A 346 -8.68 -8.90 -11.71
C ARG A 346 -8.83 -8.12 -13.02
N ALA A 347 -10.04 -8.03 -13.57
CA ALA A 347 -10.30 -7.24 -14.78
C ALA A 347 -9.92 -5.75 -14.59
N HIS A 348 -9.95 -5.25 -13.35
CA HIS A 348 -9.65 -3.87 -13.00
C HIS A 348 -8.25 -3.69 -12.38
N ARG A 349 -7.40 -4.75 -12.38
CA ARG A 349 -6.10 -4.74 -11.69
C ARG A 349 -5.18 -3.59 -12.08
N LYS A 350 -5.25 -3.13 -13.33
CA LYS A 350 -4.42 -2.02 -13.84
C LYS A 350 -4.62 -0.71 -13.06
N TYR A 351 -5.76 -0.57 -12.40
CA TYR A 351 -6.13 0.61 -11.62
C TYR A 351 -5.97 0.39 -10.10
N ALA A 352 -5.47 -0.77 -9.66
CA ALA A 352 -5.44 -1.14 -8.24
C ALA A 352 -4.59 -0.18 -7.39
N LEU A 353 -3.44 0.22 -7.93
CA LEU A 353 -2.49 1.14 -7.28
C LEU A 353 -2.60 2.58 -7.80
N ASP A 354 -3.45 2.82 -8.80
CA ASP A 354 -3.67 4.17 -9.33
C ASP A 354 -4.67 4.91 -8.42
N VAL A 355 -4.12 5.81 -7.60
CA VAL A 355 -4.87 6.60 -6.63
C VAL A 355 -5.82 7.59 -7.30
N MET A 356 -5.54 8.01 -8.53
CA MET A 356 -6.33 9.03 -9.24
C MET A 356 -7.59 8.46 -9.86
N GLN A 357 -7.67 7.14 -10.00
CA GLN A 357 -8.78 6.46 -10.64
C GLN A 357 -9.75 5.90 -9.60
N SER A 358 -11.03 6.26 -9.74
CA SER A 358 -12.08 5.81 -8.82
C SER A 358 -12.60 4.41 -9.14
N PHE A 359 -12.35 3.89 -10.35
CA PHE A 359 -12.86 2.59 -10.83
C PHE A 359 -12.51 1.42 -9.90
N TRP A 360 -11.31 1.43 -9.32
CA TRP A 360 -10.89 0.38 -8.40
C TRP A 360 -11.71 0.36 -7.10
N HIS A 361 -12.11 1.52 -6.56
CA HIS A 361 -12.95 1.57 -5.34
C HIS A 361 -14.29 0.85 -5.54
N GLU A 362 -14.93 1.03 -6.69
CA GLU A 362 -16.22 0.41 -6.97
C GLU A 362 -16.07 -1.11 -7.16
N ALA A 363 -15.07 -1.55 -7.93
CA ALA A 363 -14.77 -2.96 -8.10
C ALA A 363 -14.43 -3.64 -6.76
N TYR A 364 -13.63 -2.99 -5.93
CA TYR A 364 -13.23 -3.50 -4.62
C TYR A 364 -14.40 -3.55 -3.64
N ARG A 365 -15.30 -2.55 -3.62
CA ARG A 365 -16.52 -2.62 -2.78
C ARG A 365 -17.40 -3.83 -3.12
N ARG A 366 -17.55 -4.14 -4.41
CA ARG A 366 -18.28 -5.34 -4.86
C ARG A 366 -17.57 -6.63 -4.43
N PHE A 367 -16.24 -6.65 -4.52
CA PHE A 367 -15.44 -7.76 -4.01
C PHE A 367 -15.64 -7.94 -2.50
N GLN A 368 -15.58 -6.88 -1.70
CA GLN A 368 -15.80 -6.93 -0.25
C GLN A 368 -17.21 -7.44 0.11
N ALA A 369 -18.25 -7.05 -0.63
CA ALA A 369 -19.58 -7.60 -0.44
C ALA A 369 -19.59 -9.12 -0.69
N GLY A 370 -18.95 -9.57 -1.78
CA GLY A 370 -18.79 -11.00 -2.06
C GLY A 370 -17.99 -11.75 -0.99
N ILE A 371 -16.96 -11.13 -0.39
CA ILE A 371 -16.21 -11.73 0.72
C ILE A 371 -17.10 -11.93 1.95
N ARG A 372 -17.96 -10.96 2.29
CA ARG A 372 -18.91 -11.11 3.40
C ARG A 372 -19.88 -12.27 3.17
N ASP A 373 -20.37 -12.44 1.95
CA ASP A 373 -21.24 -13.58 1.61
C ASP A 373 -20.49 -14.91 1.76
N LEU A 374 -19.22 -14.97 1.32
CA LEU A 374 -18.37 -16.15 1.47
C LEU A 374 -18.03 -16.47 2.93
N GLU A 375 -17.86 -15.45 3.78
CA GLU A 375 -17.72 -15.63 5.22
C GLU A 375 -18.95 -16.33 5.80
N VAL A 376 -20.16 -15.86 5.47
CA VAL A 376 -21.42 -16.50 5.91
C VAL A 376 -21.55 -17.94 5.40
N MET A 377 -21.18 -18.20 4.13
CA MET A 377 -21.17 -19.56 3.60
C MET A 377 -20.19 -20.46 4.37
N MET A 378 -18.99 -19.97 4.66
CA MET A 378 -17.99 -20.69 5.44
C MET A 378 -18.48 -20.98 6.87
N GLN A 379 -19.10 -20.00 7.51
CA GLN A 379 -19.74 -20.17 8.82
C GLN A 379 -20.75 -21.33 8.82
N ASN A 380 -21.63 -21.37 7.82
CA ASN A 380 -22.64 -22.43 7.67
C ASN A 380 -22.01 -23.80 7.41
N ALA A 381 -20.94 -23.86 6.62
CA ALA A 381 -20.19 -25.09 6.38
C ALA A 381 -19.54 -25.61 7.67
N ILE A 382 -18.89 -24.74 8.45
CA ILE A 382 -18.28 -25.08 9.75
C ILE A 382 -19.35 -25.59 10.73
N ILE A 383 -20.50 -24.91 10.84
CA ILE A 383 -21.61 -25.34 11.72
C ILE A 383 -22.14 -26.71 11.28
N THR A 384 -22.32 -26.92 9.98
CA THR A 384 -22.83 -28.20 9.44
C THR A 384 -21.86 -29.33 9.69
N ALA A 385 -20.55 -29.08 9.55
CA ALA A 385 -19.51 -30.03 9.89
C ALA A 385 -19.48 -30.34 11.39
N PHE A 386 -19.66 -29.34 12.25
CA PHE A 386 -19.65 -29.56 13.70
C PHE A 386 -20.85 -30.39 14.18
N LYS A 387 -22.00 -30.34 13.50
CA LYS A 387 -23.17 -31.18 13.82
C LYS A 387 -22.90 -32.69 13.69
N THR A 388 -21.89 -33.12 12.94
CA THR A 388 -21.53 -34.55 12.84
C THR A 388 -20.61 -35.03 13.95
N VAL A 389 -20.11 -34.12 14.78
CA VAL A 389 -19.17 -34.43 15.87
C VAL A 389 -19.93 -35.08 17.03
N THR A 390 -19.53 -36.31 17.37
CA THR A 390 -20.04 -37.05 18.53
C THR A 390 -19.00 -37.22 19.64
N THR A 391 -17.71 -37.04 19.32
CA THR A 391 -16.59 -37.20 20.25
C THR A 391 -15.81 -35.91 20.36
N VAL A 392 -15.27 -35.63 21.56
CA VAL A 392 -14.42 -34.45 21.79
C VAL A 392 -13.19 -34.46 20.88
N GLN A 393 -12.57 -35.62 20.65
CA GLN A 393 -11.42 -35.74 19.75
C GLN A 393 -11.75 -35.29 18.32
N GLY A 394 -12.79 -35.87 17.71
CA GLY A 394 -13.20 -35.47 16.36
C GLY A 394 -13.64 -34.00 16.26
N GLY A 395 -14.13 -33.41 17.36
CA GLY A 395 -14.44 -31.99 17.43
C GLY A 395 -13.20 -31.10 17.42
N VAL A 396 -12.14 -31.48 18.14
CA VAL A 396 -10.86 -30.77 18.13
C VAL A 396 -10.22 -30.85 16.74
N GLU A 397 -10.14 -32.05 16.17
CA GLU A 397 -9.57 -32.27 14.83
C GLU A 397 -10.33 -31.47 13.76
N LEU A 398 -11.66 -31.42 13.84
CA LEU A 398 -12.49 -30.62 12.94
C LEU A 398 -12.18 -29.12 13.06
N LEU A 399 -12.15 -28.59 14.28
CA LEU A 399 -11.93 -27.17 14.50
C LEU A 399 -10.51 -26.76 14.11
N GLU A 400 -9.52 -27.65 14.29
CA GLU A 400 -8.13 -27.44 13.88
C GLU A 400 -8.02 -27.10 12.38
N VAL A 401 -8.79 -27.78 11.53
CA VAL A 401 -8.81 -27.50 10.08
C VAL A 401 -9.18 -26.05 9.78
N PHE A 402 -10.09 -25.45 10.55
CA PHE A 402 -10.60 -24.10 10.30
C PHE A 402 -9.88 -23.00 11.09
N VAL A 403 -8.89 -23.34 11.92
CA VAL A 403 -8.14 -22.36 12.74
C VAL A 403 -7.42 -21.32 11.90
N HIS A 404 -6.90 -21.68 10.73
CA HIS A 404 -6.23 -20.72 9.85
C HIS A 404 -7.15 -19.56 9.40
N LEU A 405 -8.47 -19.76 9.44
CA LEU A 405 -9.49 -18.75 9.14
C LEU A 405 -9.85 -17.86 10.33
N SER A 406 -9.28 -18.10 11.52
CA SER A 406 -9.54 -17.34 12.75
C SER A 406 -9.11 -15.88 12.71
N SER A 407 -8.31 -15.49 11.71
CA SER A 407 -7.98 -14.09 11.44
C SER A 407 -9.24 -13.26 11.10
N ARG A 408 -10.30 -13.90 10.62
CA ARG A 408 -11.61 -13.30 10.37
C ARG A 408 -12.43 -13.31 11.66
N GLU A 409 -12.79 -12.14 12.17
CA GLU A 409 -13.55 -11.99 13.41
C GLU A 409 -14.87 -12.80 13.41
N VAL A 410 -15.57 -12.78 12.27
CA VAL A 410 -16.82 -13.49 12.03
C VAL A 410 -16.66 -15.00 12.20
N ILE A 411 -15.53 -15.57 11.77
CA ILE A 411 -15.23 -17.00 11.90
C ILE A 411 -14.70 -17.30 13.31
N TYR A 412 -13.85 -16.45 13.87
CA TYR A 412 -13.35 -16.58 15.24
C TYR A 412 -14.50 -16.69 16.26
N ASN A 413 -15.52 -15.86 16.12
CA ASN A 413 -16.70 -15.87 16.98
C ASN A 413 -17.48 -17.20 16.90
N ILE A 414 -17.51 -17.85 15.74
CA ILE A 414 -18.09 -19.18 15.60
C ILE A 414 -17.20 -20.25 16.22
N LEU A 415 -15.89 -20.22 15.95
CA LEU A 415 -14.95 -21.16 16.57
C LEU A 415 -15.01 -21.09 18.10
N ALA A 416 -15.18 -19.89 18.67
CA ALA A 416 -15.38 -19.70 20.10
C ALA A 416 -16.67 -20.36 20.61
N LYS A 417 -17.80 -20.15 19.91
CA LYS A 417 -19.08 -20.81 20.23
C LYS A 417 -18.99 -22.34 20.15
N LEU A 418 -18.34 -22.87 19.11
CA LEU A 418 -18.16 -24.31 18.93
C LEU A 418 -17.19 -24.90 19.95
N THR A 419 -16.18 -24.14 20.37
CA THR A 419 -15.28 -24.53 21.49
C THR A 419 -16.07 -24.65 22.80
N THR A 420 -17.05 -23.77 23.03
CA THR A 420 -17.97 -23.90 24.17
C THR A 420 -18.82 -25.17 24.09
N GLU A 421 -19.38 -25.49 22.92
CA GLU A 421 -20.13 -26.74 22.73
C GLU A 421 -19.25 -27.99 22.91
N LEU A 422 -17.99 -27.93 22.46
CA LEU A 422 -17.01 -29.00 22.68
C LEU A 422 -16.75 -29.23 24.18
N CYS A 423 -16.57 -28.16 24.95
CA CYS A 423 -16.46 -28.21 26.40
C CYS A 423 -17.73 -28.83 27.04
N ARG A 424 -18.92 -28.51 26.52
CA ARG A 424 -20.19 -29.10 26.99
C ARG A 424 -20.26 -30.60 26.73
N LEU A 425 -19.84 -31.07 25.55
CA LEU A 425 -19.74 -32.51 25.23
C LEU A 425 -18.80 -33.25 26.20
N PHE A 426 -17.67 -32.63 26.57
CA PHE A 426 -16.77 -33.22 27.56
C PHE A 426 -17.40 -33.25 28.97
N THR A 427 -18.14 -32.21 29.36
CA THR A 427 -18.91 -32.21 30.62
C THR A 427 -19.97 -33.32 30.64
N GLU A 428 -20.65 -33.57 29.52
CA GLU A 428 -21.59 -34.69 29.39
C GLU A 428 -20.87 -36.04 29.51
N GLU A 429 -19.68 -36.20 28.92
CA GLU A 429 -18.85 -37.40 29.10
C GLU A 429 -18.44 -37.60 30.58
N MET A 430 -17.99 -36.54 31.25
CA MET A 430 -17.68 -36.58 32.69
C MET A 430 -18.88 -36.98 33.53
N ASN A 431 -20.07 -36.45 33.22
CA ASN A 431 -21.31 -36.79 33.92
C ASN A 431 -21.78 -38.22 33.62
N ALA A 432 -21.57 -38.73 32.40
CA ALA A 432 -21.80 -40.13 32.08
C ALA A 432 -20.90 -41.05 32.93
N VAL A 433 -19.61 -40.73 33.04
CA VAL A 433 -18.67 -41.48 33.89
C VAL A 433 -19.09 -41.44 35.36
N LYS A 434 -19.56 -40.30 35.87
CA LYS A 434 -20.12 -40.21 37.24
C LYS A 434 -21.33 -41.13 37.43
N ARG A 435 -22.23 -41.21 36.44
CA ARG A 435 -23.40 -42.11 36.47
C ARG A 435 -22.99 -43.57 36.42
N ASP A 436 -22.05 -43.94 35.54
CA ASP A 436 -21.56 -45.31 35.40
C ASP A 436 -20.86 -45.79 36.69
N MET A 437 -20.13 -44.90 37.36
CA MET A 437 -19.52 -45.15 38.67
C MET A 437 -20.55 -45.28 39.80
N ALA A 438 -21.71 -44.62 39.68
CA ALA A 438 -22.79 -44.66 40.66
C ALA A 438 -23.78 -45.82 40.42
N SER A 439 -23.82 -46.38 39.20
CA SER A 439 -24.68 -47.52 38.89
C SER A 439 -24.26 -48.75 39.69
N LYS A 440 -25.26 -49.51 40.14
CA LYS A 440 -25.09 -50.82 40.79
C LYS A 440 -24.93 -51.96 39.77
N ASP A 441 -25.05 -51.67 38.48
CA ASP A 441 -24.92 -52.66 37.43
C ASP A 441 -23.51 -53.23 37.41
N ASP A 442 -23.45 -54.54 37.27
CA ASP A 442 -22.22 -55.30 37.38
C ASP A 442 -21.39 -55.21 36.09
N TYR A 443 -20.81 -54.04 35.79
CA TYR A 443 -19.87 -53.84 34.68
C TYR A 443 -18.53 -54.57 34.89
N ARG A 444 -18.43 -55.44 35.91
CA ARG A 444 -17.26 -56.25 36.21
C ARG A 444 -17.20 -57.37 35.16
N SER A 445 -16.07 -57.50 34.47
CA SER A 445 -15.83 -58.70 33.65
C SER A 445 -15.94 -59.93 34.56
N PRO A 446 -16.70 -60.98 34.18
CA PRO A 446 -16.96 -62.15 35.02
C PRO A 446 -15.70 -62.85 35.56
N SER A 447 -14.57 -62.63 34.91
CA SER A 447 -13.26 -63.21 35.25
C SER A 447 -12.51 -62.48 36.36
N PHE A 448 -12.97 -61.31 36.82
CA PHE A 448 -12.25 -60.49 37.80
C PHE A 448 -12.79 -60.63 39.23
N PRO A 449 -11.91 -60.76 40.26
CA PRO A 449 -12.31 -60.70 41.66
C PRO A 449 -13.00 -59.37 42.00
N LYS A 450 -14.02 -59.39 42.86
CA LYS A 450 -14.88 -58.23 43.20
C LYS A 450 -14.11 -56.92 43.43
N TYR A 451 -13.13 -56.92 44.34
CA TYR A 451 -12.38 -55.70 44.70
C TYR A 451 -11.37 -55.28 43.61
N ALA A 452 -10.71 -56.26 42.96
CA ALA A 452 -9.75 -55.99 41.89
C ALA A 452 -10.46 -55.48 40.62
N GLY A 453 -11.62 -56.05 40.29
CA GLY A 453 -12.47 -55.64 39.17
C GLY A 453 -13.03 -54.23 39.35
N SER A 454 -13.52 -53.88 40.54
CA SER A 454 -13.99 -52.52 40.84
C SER A 454 -12.87 -51.47 40.75
N ALA A 455 -11.67 -51.77 41.27
CA ALA A 455 -10.52 -50.87 41.13
C ALA A 455 -10.05 -50.74 39.68
N HIS A 456 -10.07 -51.84 38.91
CA HIS A 456 -9.71 -51.83 37.50
C HIS A 456 -10.72 -51.03 36.65
N PHE A 457 -12.03 -51.19 36.90
CA PHE A 457 -13.08 -50.40 36.27
C PHE A 457 -12.93 -48.90 36.55
N ALA A 458 -12.70 -48.53 37.82
CA ALA A 458 -12.46 -47.14 38.21
C ALA A 458 -11.21 -46.56 37.51
N ARG A 459 -10.11 -47.32 37.41
CA ARG A 459 -8.91 -46.92 36.66
C ARG A 459 -9.18 -46.78 35.15
N MET A 460 -9.99 -47.67 34.57
CA MET A 460 -10.37 -47.58 33.15
C MET A 460 -11.15 -46.29 32.88
N MET A 461 -12.13 -45.96 33.73
CA MET A 461 -12.90 -44.72 33.63
C MET A 461 -12.02 -43.48 33.83
N LYS A 462 -11.10 -43.50 34.81
CA LYS A 462 -10.08 -42.46 35.01
C LYS A 462 -9.26 -42.22 33.74
N ASN A 463 -8.75 -43.30 33.15
CA ASN A 463 -7.92 -43.23 31.94
C ASN A 463 -8.70 -42.69 30.73
N ARG A 464 -9.99 -43.03 30.60
CA ARG A 464 -10.86 -42.52 29.54
C ARG A 464 -10.98 -40.99 29.61
N VAL A 465 -11.39 -40.44 30.77
CA VAL A 465 -11.56 -38.99 30.94
C VAL A 465 -10.21 -38.26 30.84
N GLN A 466 -9.13 -38.85 31.37
CA GLN A 466 -7.78 -38.27 31.28
C GLN A 466 -7.31 -38.12 29.82
N LYS A 467 -7.57 -39.12 28.96
CA LYS A 467 -7.23 -39.04 27.53
C LYS A 467 -7.95 -37.88 26.85
N THR A 468 -9.26 -37.73 27.09
CA THR A 468 -10.04 -36.63 26.51
C THR A 468 -9.57 -35.27 27.02
N MET A 469 -9.25 -35.15 28.32
CA MET A 469 -8.70 -33.91 28.89
C MET A 469 -7.34 -33.55 28.27
N ASN A 470 -6.46 -34.52 28.09
CA ASN A 470 -5.15 -34.28 27.46
C ASN A 470 -5.29 -33.72 26.03
N ILE A 471 -6.30 -34.17 25.28
CA ILE A 471 -6.59 -33.65 23.93
C ILE A 471 -7.04 -32.18 24.01
N LEU A 472 -7.93 -31.84 24.95
CA LEU A 472 -8.41 -30.48 25.16
C LEU A 472 -7.31 -29.53 25.70
N GLU A 473 -6.33 -30.05 26.43
CA GLU A 473 -5.18 -29.26 26.87
C GLU A 473 -4.19 -29.00 25.74
N ARG A 474 -4.05 -29.95 24.79
CA ARG A 474 -3.23 -29.78 23.57
C ARG A 474 -3.83 -28.83 22.55
N SER A 475 -5.15 -28.56 22.61
CA SER A 475 -5.82 -27.61 21.72
C SER A 475 -5.62 -26.15 22.18
N TYR A 476 -4.37 -25.66 22.17
CA TYR A 476 -4.01 -24.28 22.53
C TYR A 476 -4.46 -23.25 21.48
N PHE A 477 -4.68 -23.71 20.25
CA PHE A 477 -5.09 -22.90 19.10
C PHE A 477 -6.57 -22.49 19.14
N LEU A 478 -7.39 -23.13 19.99
CA LEU A 478 -8.80 -22.80 20.11
C LEU A 478 -9.00 -21.52 20.95
N PRO A 479 -10.03 -20.71 20.67
CA PRO A 479 -10.36 -19.52 21.45
C PRO A 479 -10.50 -19.83 22.94
N LYS A 480 -9.94 -18.96 23.79
CA LYS A 480 -10.08 -19.11 25.25
C LYS A 480 -11.51 -18.81 25.66
N THR A 481 -12.16 -19.76 26.34
CA THR A 481 -13.51 -19.61 26.89
C THR A 481 -13.46 -19.86 28.40
N GLY A 482 -14.18 -19.05 29.19
CA GLY A 482 -14.22 -19.22 30.66
C GLY A 482 -14.76 -20.58 31.11
N ILE A 483 -15.51 -21.26 30.25
CA ILE A 483 -16.05 -22.61 30.48
C ILE A 483 -14.92 -23.65 30.50
N LYS A 484 -13.80 -23.43 29.81
CA LYS A 484 -12.65 -24.35 29.83
C LYS A 484 -12.03 -24.48 31.23
N ASP A 485 -12.05 -23.40 32.02
CA ASP A 485 -11.51 -23.40 33.39
C ASP A 485 -12.47 -24.07 34.39
N ASP A 486 -13.78 -23.88 34.22
CA ASP A 486 -14.80 -24.60 34.98
C ASP A 486 -14.71 -26.12 34.71
N VAL A 487 -14.65 -26.50 33.43
CA VAL A 487 -14.43 -27.89 33.00
C VAL A 487 -13.17 -28.49 33.61
N ARG A 488 -12.06 -27.76 33.64
CA ARG A 488 -10.81 -28.20 34.29
C ARG A 488 -11.00 -28.42 35.79
N THR A 489 -11.78 -27.57 36.46
CA THR A 489 -12.08 -27.70 37.89
C THR A 489 -12.94 -28.93 38.16
N GLN A 490 -13.99 -29.13 37.36
CA GLN A 490 -14.84 -30.32 37.43
C GLN A 490 -14.07 -31.61 37.14
N PHE A 491 -13.15 -31.58 36.18
CA PHE A 491 -12.23 -32.68 35.88
C PHE A 491 -11.37 -33.03 37.09
N LYS A 492 -10.71 -32.04 37.72
CA LYS A 492 -9.88 -32.27 38.92
C LYS A 492 -10.69 -32.89 40.07
N ALA A 493 -11.90 -32.39 40.31
CA ALA A 493 -12.79 -32.93 41.34
C ALA A 493 -13.19 -34.39 41.07
N LEU A 494 -13.51 -34.73 39.81
CA LEU A 494 -13.83 -36.11 39.41
C LEU A 494 -12.63 -37.05 39.58
N MET A 495 -11.44 -36.59 39.22
CA MET A 495 -10.21 -37.40 39.34
C MET A 495 -9.89 -37.73 40.80
N LEU A 496 -10.03 -36.75 41.70
CA LEU A 496 -9.89 -36.97 43.15
C LEU A 496 -10.91 -37.97 43.68
N ALA A 497 -12.19 -37.82 43.30
CA ALA A 497 -13.24 -38.74 43.73
C ALA A 497 -13.00 -40.19 43.26
N ILE A 498 -12.48 -40.39 42.04
CA ILE A 498 -12.12 -41.73 41.54
C ILE A 498 -10.93 -42.30 42.32
N ASP A 499 -9.92 -41.49 42.65
CA ASP A 499 -8.77 -41.93 43.45
C ASP A 499 -9.16 -42.31 44.88
N GLU A 500 -10.02 -41.53 45.52
CA GLU A 500 -10.60 -41.85 46.83
C GLU A 500 -11.39 -43.16 46.80
N TYR A 501 -12.18 -43.40 45.74
CA TYR A 501 -12.91 -44.65 45.56
C TYR A 501 -11.96 -45.86 45.44
N ILE A 502 -10.86 -45.73 44.66
CA ILE A 502 -9.85 -46.79 44.53
C ILE A 502 -9.17 -47.06 45.87
N GLN A 503 -8.79 -46.02 46.61
CA GLN A 503 -8.16 -46.14 47.93
C GLN A 503 -9.10 -46.80 48.95
N LYS A 504 -10.37 -46.39 48.97
CA LYS A 504 -11.41 -46.99 49.83
C LYS A 504 -11.61 -48.48 49.50
N THR A 505 -11.74 -48.82 48.22
CA THR A 505 -11.88 -50.20 47.75
C THR A 505 -10.67 -51.07 48.17
N TYR A 506 -9.47 -50.51 48.09
CA TYR A 506 -8.25 -51.18 48.54
C TYR A 506 -8.21 -51.36 50.07
N ALA A 507 -8.61 -50.35 50.84
CA ALA A 507 -8.68 -50.43 52.29
C ALA A 507 -9.70 -51.47 52.77
N GLU A 508 -10.87 -51.54 52.12
CA GLU A 508 -11.90 -52.56 52.39
C GLU A 508 -11.40 -53.97 52.06
N TRP A 509 -10.73 -54.15 50.91
CA TRP A 509 -10.10 -55.41 50.57
C TRP A 509 -9.03 -55.82 51.59
N LYS A 510 -8.16 -54.88 52.00
CA LYS A 510 -7.12 -55.12 53.00
C LYS A 510 -7.75 -55.55 54.33
N ALA A 511 -8.78 -54.86 54.80
CA ALA A 511 -9.49 -55.22 56.03
C ALA A 511 -10.16 -56.61 55.94
N LEU A 512 -10.75 -56.96 54.80
CA LEU A 512 -11.32 -58.28 54.57
C LEU A 512 -10.24 -59.37 54.52
N SER A 513 -9.14 -59.13 53.83
CA SER A 513 -8.02 -60.07 53.73
C SER A 513 -7.38 -60.36 55.10
N ILE A 514 -7.28 -59.35 55.97
CA ILE A 514 -6.80 -59.50 57.34
C ILE A 514 -7.79 -60.32 58.18
N LYS A 515 -9.10 -60.08 58.04
CA LYS A 515 -10.15 -60.87 58.72
C LYS A 515 -10.16 -62.33 58.27
N VAL A 516 -10.04 -62.59 56.97
CA VAL A 516 -9.97 -63.95 56.42
C VAL A 516 -8.67 -64.64 56.83
N GLY A 517 -7.53 -63.92 56.83
CA GLY A 517 -6.26 -64.45 57.32
C GLY A 517 -6.29 -64.80 58.82
N LEU A 518 -6.88 -63.94 59.65
CA LEU A 518 -7.12 -64.22 61.08
C LEU A 518 -8.07 -65.41 61.27
N PHE A 519 -9.12 -65.52 60.47
CA PHE A 519 -10.06 -66.64 60.50
C PHE A 519 -9.40 -67.96 60.09
N LEU A 520 -8.59 -67.96 59.03
CA LEU A 520 -7.83 -69.14 58.61
C LEU A 520 -6.76 -69.51 59.65
N TYR A 521 -6.12 -68.53 60.29
CA TYR A 521 -5.14 -68.75 61.36
C TYR A 521 -5.77 -69.32 62.62
N THR A 522 -6.93 -68.81 63.05
CA THR A 522 -7.67 -69.38 64.20
C THR A 522 -8.25 -70.75 63.87
N TYR A 523 -8.71 -70.98 62.63
CA TYR A 523 -9.14 -72.29 62.16
C TYR A 523 -7.98 -73.29 62.10
N TYR A 524 -6.80 -72.87 61.66
CA TYR A 524 -5.58 -73.69 61.66
C TYR A 524 -5.10 -74.00 63.08
N LEU A 525 -5.17 -73.04 64.02
CA LEU A 525 -4.90 -73.28 65.44
C LEU A 525 -5.93 -74.21 66.10
N LEU A 526 -7.19 -74.15 65.69
CA LEU A 526 -8.24 -75.09 66.11
C LEU A 526 -7.99 -76.50 65.58
N LEU A 527 -7.60 -76.64 64.31
CA LEU A 527 -7.21 -77.92 63.71
C LEU A 527 -5.96 -78.50 64.38
N LEU A 528 -4.96 -77.68 64.70
CA LEU A 528 -3.79 -78.09 65.46
C LEU A 528 -4.16 -78.55 66.87
N ARG A 529 -5.08 -77.87 67.57
CA ARG A 529 -5.58 -78.32 68.89
C ARG A 529 -6.34 -79.63 68.84
N LEU A 530 -7.11 -79.87 67.77
CA LEU A 530 -7.83 -81.13 67.55
C LEU A 530 -6.91 -82.30 67.20
N HIS A 531 -5.69 -82.04 66.73
CA HIS A 531 -4.70 -83.08 66.43
C HIS A 531 -3.85 -83.49 67.65
N TRP A 532 -3.91 -82.74 68.75
CA TRP A 532 -3.17 -82.98 70.00
C TRP A 532 -4.04 -83.45 71.17
N LEU A 533 -5.36 -83.57 70.96
CA LEU A 533 -6.31 -84.31 71.78
C LEU A 533 -6.55 -85.68 71.14
#